data_AF-W7QAT6-F1
#
_entry.id   AF-W7QAT6-F1
#
_cell.length_a   1.000
_cell.length_b   1.000
_cell.length_c   1.000
_cell.angle_alpha   90.00
_cell.angle_beta   90.00
_cell.angle_gamma   90.00
#
_symmetry.space_group_name_H-M   'P 1'
#
loop_
_entity.id
_entity.type
_entity.pdbx_description
1 polymer ?
#
loop_
_entity_poly.entity_id
_entity_poly.type
_entity_poly.pdbx_seq_one_letter_code
_entity_poly.pdbx_strand_id
1 'polypeptide(L)'
;MMAAQACGLMVLTLLVVILIDVPYQLYSHAKKLRMSKEEVKREHKESEGDPHVKARIRSQQQAMARGRMMSKVPEADVIITNPTHYAVALQYDEKQMGAPRVVAKGADMVAARIREVGQEAGVPLLAAPPLARALYHHVDLDREIPLNLYTAVAEVLAWAFRLKHVSLEGGDVPPTPEDLPIPPELAVPGDNDEADRHASQRNEPTGGRE
;
A
#
# COMPACT_ATOMS: atom_id res chain seq x y z
N MET A 1 37.73 72.48 -42.20
CA MET A 1 36.47 72.11 -42.87
C MET A 1 36.44 70.63 -43.24
N MET A 2 37.44 70.08 -43.95
CA MET A 2 37.47 68.65 -44.35
C MET A 2 37.42 67.64 -43.18
N ALA A 3 38.15 67.90 -42.08
CA ALA A 3 38.14 67.01 -40.91
C ALA A 3 36.76 66.88 -40.25
N ALA A 4 35.99 67.98 -40.17
CA ALA A 4 34.64 67.96 -39.59
C ALA A 4 33.65 67.16 -40.46
N GLN A 5 33.80 67.21 -41.79
CA GLN A 5 32.98 66.44 -42.72
C GLN A 5 33.30 64.93 -42.64
N ALA A 6 34.58 64.57 -42.51
CA ALA A 6 34.99 63.18 -42.30
C ALA A 6 34.45 62.61 -40.97
N CYS A 7 34.52 63.38 -39.88
CA CYS A 7 33.93 62.97 -38.60
C CYS A 7 32.41 62.80 -38.68
N GLY A 8 31.71 63.70 -39.38
CA GLY A 8 30.26 63.59 -39.59
C GLY A 8 29.86 62.33 -40.35
N LEU A 9 30.61 61.97 -41.40
CA LEU A 9 30.38 60.73 -42.16
C LEU A 9 30.61 59.47 -41.31
N MET A 10 31.64 59.45 -40.46
CA MET A 10 31.87 58.32 -39.55
C MET A 10 30.76 58.17 -38.51
N VAL A 11 30.24 59.27 -37.96
CA VAL A 11 29.10 59.22 -37.03
C VAL A 11 27.83 58.75 -37.73
N LEU A 12 27.61 59.18 -38.98
CA LEU A 12 26.45 58.76 -39.77
C LEU A 12 26.47 57.25 -40.06
N THR A 13 27.62 56.68 -40.43
CA THR A 13 27.74 55.24 -40.68
C THR A 13 27.48 54.43 -39.41
N LEU A 14 28.00 54.88 -38.26
CA LEU A 14 27.73 54.24 -36.97
C LEU A 14 26.25 54.30 -36.57
N LEU A 15 25.58 55.44 -36.81
CA LEU A 15 24.14 55.57 -36.56
C LEU A 15 23.32 54.60 -37.42
N VAL A 16 23.68 54.42 -38.69
CA VAL A 16 23.00 53.47 -39.59
C VAL A 16 23.17 52.03 -39.10
N VAL A 17 24.37 51.65 -38.63
CA VAL A 17 24.61 50.32 -38.07
C VAL A 17 23.76 50.10 -36.82
N ILE A 18 23.73 51.06 -35.89
CA ILE A 18 22.91 50.97 -34.66
C ILE A 18 21.41 50.85 -35.00
N LEU A 19 20.94 51.58 -36.01
CA LEU A 19 19.54 51.56 -36.43
C LEU A 19 19.09 50.17 -36.92
N ILE A 20 20.03 49.34 -37.38
CA ILE A 20 19.77 47.99 -37.88
C ILE A 20 20.01 46.94 -36.79
N ASP A 21 21.12 47.05 -36.06
CA ASP A 21 21.53 46.04 -35.08
C ASP A 21 20.58 45.98 -33.88
N VAL A 22 20.17 47.12 -33.34
CA VAL A 22 19.30 47.17 -32.14
C VAL A 22 17.94 46.50 -32.37
N PRO A 23 17.18 46.79 -33.44
CA PRO A 23 15.90 46.10 -33.66
C PRO A 23 16.09 44.61 -33.95
N TYR A 24 17.17 44.22 -34.65
CA TYR A 24 17.48 42.81 -34.88
C TYR A 24 17.79 42.08 -33.56
N GLN A 25 18.56 42.71 -32.67
CA GLN A 25 18.93 42.15 -31.38
C GLN A 25 17.70 42.00 -30.48
N LEU A 26 16.82 43.00 -30.41
CA LEU A 26 15.55 42.92 -29.67
C LEU A 26 14.62 41.82 -30.21
N TYR A 27 14.47 41.73 -31.53
CA TYR A 27 13.63 40.69 -32.15
C TYR A 27 14.18 39.28 -31.89
N SER A 28 15.49 39.09 -32.06
CA SER A 28 16.12 37.79 -31.83
C SER A 28 16.08 37.37 -30.36
N HIS A 29 16.25 38.31 -29.41
CA HIS A 29 16.14 38.04 -27.99
C HIS A 29 14.71 37.65 -27.58
N ALA A 30 13.71 38.40 -28.09
CA ALA A 30 12.30 38.06 -27.87
C ALA A 30 11.93 36.69 -28.45
N LYS A 31 12.46 36.32 -29.63
CA LYS A 31 12.25 35.01 -30.25
C LYS A 31 12.88 33.88 -29.42
N LYS A 32 14.11 34.07 -28.93
CA LYS A 32 14.80 33.10 -28.04
C LYS A 32 14.04 32.87 -26.73
N LEU A 33 13.56 33.94 -26.10
CA LEU A 33 12.76 33.86 -24.87
C LEU A 33 11.41 33.15 -25.08
N ARG A 34 10.81 33.24 -26.27
CA ARG A 34 9.59 32.49 -26.61
C ARG A 34 9.87 30.99 -26.78
N MET A 35 10.98 30.60 -27.41
CA MET A 35 11.36 29.19 -27.54
C MET A 35 11.58 28.54 -26.16
N SER A 36 12.32 29.20 -25.26
CA SER A 36 12.56 28.67 -23.90
C SER A 36 11.27 28.48 -23.09
N LYS A 37 10.28 29.38 -23.22
CA LYS A 37 8.97 29.21 -22.56
C LYS A 37 8.17 28.03 -23.13
N GLU A 38 8.24 27.81 -24.45
CA GLU A 38 7.61 26.66 -25.09
C GLU A 38 8.30 25.36 -24.72
N GLU A 39 9.63 25.35 -24.60
CA GLU A 39 10.42 24.23 -24.09
C GLU A 39 10.04 23.89 -22.65
N VAL A 40 10.01 24.86 -21.73
CA VAL A 40 9.60 24.65 -20.34
C VAL A 40 8.14 24.15 -20.26
N LYS A 41 7.23 24.71 -21.07
CA LYS A 41 5.84 24.23 -21.13
C LYS A 41 5.73 22.81 -21.66
N ARG A 42 6.57 22.44 -22.63
CA ARG A 42 6.66 21.08 -23.18
C ARG A 42 7.26 20.11 -22.17
N GLU A 43 8.34 20.50 -21.48
CA GLU A 43 8.96 19.72 -20.41
C GLU A 43 8.00 19.50 -19.23
N HIS A 44 7.22 20.51 -18.81
CA HIS A 44 6.19 20.35 -17.79
C HIS A 44 5.09 19.38 -18.25
N LYS A 45 4.64 19.50 -19.51
CA LYS A 45 3.61 18.62 -20.08
C LYS A 45 4.10 17.18 -20.26
N GLU A 46 5.40 17.00 -20.55
CA GLU A 46 6.05 15.69 -20.67
C GLU A 46 6.40 15.09 -19.29
N SER A 47 6.76 15.91 -18.30
CA SER A 47 7.13 15.48 -16.94
C SER A 47 5.93 15.06 -16.09
N GLU A 48 4.75 15.66 -16.29
CA GLU A 48 3.56 15.25 -15.54
C GLU A 48 2.98 13.92 -16.03
N GLY A 49 3.27 13.53 -17.28
CA GLY A 49 2.73 12.33 -17.92
C GLY A 49 1.20 12.35 -18.03
N ASP A 50 0.62 11.53 -18.91
CA ASP A 50 -0.84 11.39 -18.95
C ASP A 50 -1.31 10.77 -17.61
N PRO A 51 -2.21 11.45 -16.85
CA PRO A 51 -2.76 10.89 -15.61
C PRO A 51 -3.36 9.50 -15.78
N HIS A 52 -3.94 9.19 -16.95
CA HIS A 52 -4.47 7.87 -17.27
C HIS A 52 -3.34 6.83 -17.40
N VAL A 53 -2.21 7.19 -18.00
CA VAL A 53 -1.04 6.31 -18.10
C VAL A 53 -0.44 6.06 -16.73
N LYS A 54 -0.30 7.09 -15.88
CA LYS A 54 0.19 6.95 -14.51
C LYS A 54 -0.75 6.09 -13.64
N ALA A 55 -2.07 6.30 -13.75
CA ALA A 55 -3.07 5.47 -13.07
C ALA A 55 -3.02 4.02 -13.54
N ARG A 56 -2.87 3.80 -14.85
CA ARG A 56 -2.73 2.47 -15.43
C ARG A 56 -1.49 1.75 -14.92
N ILE A 57 -0.33 2.40 -14.93
CA ILE A 57 0.91 1.85 -14.39
C ILE A 57 0.73 1.47 -12.92
N ARG A 58 0.16 2.36 -12.10
CA ARG A 58 -0.11 2.07 -10.68
C ARG A 58 -1.04 0.87 -10.51
N SER A 59 -2.12 0.79 -11.28
CA SER A 59 -3.05 -0.36 -11.22
C SER A 59 -2.38 -1.66 -11.61
N GLN A 60 -1.48 -1.64 -12.61
CA GLN A 60 -0.72 -2.81 -13.04
C GLN A 60 0.28 -3.24 -11.97
N GLN A 61 0.99 -2.28 -11.36
CA GLN A 61 1.89 -2.54 -10.24
C GLN A 61 1.16 -3.17 -9.04
N GLN A 62 -0.02 -2.64 -8.68
CA GLN A 62 -0.86 -3.20 -7.63
C GLN A 62 -1.36 -4.61 -7.98
N ALA A 63 -1.81 -4.83 -9.22
CA ALA A 63 -2.24 -6.14 -9.68
C ALA A 63 -1.10 -7.17 -9.64
N MET A 64 0.11 -6.79 -10.07
CA MET A 64 1.29 -7.63 -9.98
C MET A 64 1.69 -7.93 -8.52
N ALA A 65 1.64 -6.94 -7.64
CA ALA A 65 1.91 -7.13 -6.22
C ALA A 65 0.90 -8.09 -5.58
N ARG A 66 -0.39 -7.93 -5.88
CA ARG A 66 -1.45 -8.84 -5.43
C ARG A 66 -1.26 -10.25 -6.00
N GLY A 67 -0.86 -10.38 -7.26
CA GLY A 67 -0.53 -11.67 -7.87
C GLY A 67 0.60 -12.40 -7.12
N ARG A 68 1.70 -11.70 -6.82
CA ARG A 68 2.82 -12.26 -6.03
C ARG A 68 2.42 -12.63 -4.60
N MET A 69 1.54 -11.86 -3.98
CA MET A 69 1.01 -12.20 -2.66
C MET A 69 0.16 -13.47 -2.72
N MET A 70 -0.73 -13.58 -3.71
CA MET A 70 -1.61 -14.74 -3.87
C MET A 70 -0.85 -16.01 -4.20
N SER A 71 0.27 -15.93 -4.92
CA SER A 71 1.11 -17.12 -5.21
C SER A 71 1.79 -17.70 -3.97
N LYS A 72 1.89 -16.94 -2.86
CA LYS A 72 2.43 -17.43 -1.59
C LYS A 72 1.38 -18.10 -0.69
N VAL A 73 0.08 -17.90 -0.98
CA VAL A 73 -1.00 -18.48 -0.16
C VAL A 73 -0.91 -20.01 -0.09
N PRO A 74 -0.63 -20.76 -1.18
CA PRO A 74 -0.48 -22.22 -1.11
C PRO A 74 0.70 -22.70 -0.24
N GLU A 75 1.68 -21.83 0.02
CA GLU A 75 2.86 -22.15 0.83
C GLU A 75 2.66 -21.84 2.31
N ALA A 76 1.48 -21.31 2.69
CA ALA A 76 1.15 -20.99 4.07
C ALA A 76 0.82 -22.25 4.88
N ASP A 77 1.18 -22.23 6.16
CA ASP A 77 0.87 -23.32 7.08
C ASP A 77 -0.55 -23.20 7.64
N VAL A 78 -1.06 -21.97 7.75
CA VAL A 78 -2.40 -21.69 8.26
C VAL A 78 -2.94 -20.34 7.78
N ILE A 79 -4.27 -20.26 7.61
CA ILE A 79 -4.98 -19.02 7.30
C ILE A 79 -5.94 -18.69 8.45
N ILE A 80 -5.73 -17.55 9.09
CA ILE A 80 -6.60 -17.01 10.14
C ILE A 80 -7.61 -16.07 9.53
N THR A 81 -8.88 -16.22 9.89
CA THR A 81 -9.98 -15.46 9.31
C THR A 81 -10.82 -14.73 10.36
N ASN A 82 -11.20 -13.49 10.05
CA ASN A 82 -12.40 -12.85 10.60
C ASN A 82 -13.47 -13.03 9.51
N PRO A 83 -14.56 -13.77 9.77
CA PRO A 83 -15.57 -14.07 8.75
C PRO A 83 -15.93 -12.83 7.93
N THR A 84 -16.04 -13.02 6.62
CA THR A 84 -16.29 -11.98 5.58
C THR A 84 -15.31 -10.82 5.48
N HIS A 85 -14.61 -10.42 6.54
CA HIS A 85 -13.85 -9.17 6.61
C HIS A 85 -12.35 -9.34 6.41
N TYR A 86 -11.69 -10.26 7.10
CA TYR A 86 -10.22 -10.36 7.07
C TYR A 86 -9.75 -11.80 6.87
N ALA A 87 -8.64 -11.95 6.13
CA ALA A 87 -7.89 -13.19 6.06
C ALA A 87 -6.40 -12.89 6.11
N VAL A 88 -5.67 -13.63 6.93
CA VAL A 88 -4.21 -13.53 7.09
C VAL A 88 -3.62 -14.94 7.00
N ALA A 89 -2.70 -15.13 6.06
CA ALA A 89 -1.95 -16.37 5.87
C ALA A 89 -0.58 -16.26 6.53
N LEU A 90 -0.25 -17.24 7.36
CA LEU A 90 1.03 -17.33 8.06
C LEU A 90 1.86 -18.50 7.52
N GLN A 91 3.16 -18.29 7.46
CA GLN A 91 4.15 -19.31 7.15
C GLN A 91 5.21 -19.34 8.23
N TYR A 92 5.67 -20.53 8.61
CA TYR A 92 6.72 -20.71 9.58
C TYR A 92 7.64 -21.88 9.19
N ASP A 93 8.93 -21.57 9.04
CA ASP A 93 9.98 -22.58 8.87
C ASP A 93 10.87 -22.62 10.13
N GLU A 94 10.73 -23.70 10.91
CA GLU A 94 11.49 -23.94 12.15
C GLU A 94 13.01 -23.87 11.98
N LYS A 95 13.54 -24.13 10.77
CA LYS A 95 14.98 -24.18 10.52
C LYS A 95 15.56 -22.83 10.12
N GLN A 96 14.73 -21.94 9.57
CA GLN A 96 15.18 -20.72 8.90
C GLN A 96 14.61 -19.44 9.50
N MET A 97 13.50 -19.52 10.24
CA MET A 97 12.77 -18.34 10.72
C MET A 97 12.82 -18.25 12.25
N GLY A 98 13.08 -17.05 12.76
CA GLY A 98 12.98 -16.77 14.19
C GLY A 98 11.53 -16.62 14.69
N ALA A 99 10.59 -16.36 13.78
CA ALA A 99 9.17 -16.23 14.05
C ALA A 99 8.31 -16.44 12.80
N PRO A 100 7.02 -16.78 12.95
CA PRO A 100 6.08 -16.87 11.83
C PRO A 100 5.96 -15.56 11.05
N ARG A 101 5.85 -15.66 9.73
CA ARG A 101 5.76 -14.53 8.79
C ARG A 101 4.37 -14.44 8.16
N VAL A 102 3.87 -13.21 7.99
CA VAL A 102 2.65 -12.95 7.21
C VAL A 102 2.98 -12.99 5.71
N VAL A 103 2.54 -14.03 5.02
CA VAL A 103 2.81 -14.21 3.57
C VAL A 103 1.69 -13.68 2.68
N ALA A 104 0.48 -13.58 3.22
CA ALA A 104 -0.64 -12.91 2.58
C ALA A 104 -1.56 -12.30 3.63
N LYS A 105 -2.11 -11.11 3.36
CA LYS A 105 -3.19 -10.54 4.15
C LYS A 105 -4.14 -9.73 3.27
N GLY A 106 -5.41 -9.68 3.62
CA GLY A 106 -6.40 -8.95 2.84
C GLY A 106 -7.69 -8.69 3.59
N ALA A 107 -8.42 -7.69 3.12
CA ALA A 107 -9.78 -7.39 3.53
C ALA A 107 -10.80 -7.72 2.44
N ASP A 108 -12.05 -7.97 2.82
CA ASP A 108 -13.22 -8.15 1.97
C ASP A 108 -12.99 -9.09 0.78
N MET A 109 -13.00 -8.56 -0.45
CA MET A 109 -12.78 -9.33 -1.68
C MET A 109 -11.38 -9.96 -1.76
N VAL A 110 -10.37 -9.33 -1.15
CA VAL A 110 -9.03 -9.92 -1.05
C VAL A 110 -9.04 -11.07 -0.05
N ALA A 111 -9.71 -10.89 1.09
CA ALA A 111 -9.86 -11.94 2.10
C ALA A 111 -10.61 -13.15 1.53
N ALA A 112 -11.70 -12.92 0.79
CA ALA A 112 -12.45 -13.97 0.10
C ALA A 112 -11.57 -14.76 -0.87
N ARG A 113 -10.73 -14.07 -1.65
CA ARG A 113 -9.79 -14.72 -2.58
C ARG A 113 -8.70 -15.51 -1.86
N ILE A 114 -8.17 -15.02 -0.73
CA ILE A 114 -7.19 -15.77 0.07
C ILE A 114 -7.81 -17.06 0.59
N ARG A 115 -9.06 -17.01 1.07
CA ARG A 115 -9.77 -18.22 1.54
C ARG A 115 -9.97 -19.23 0.41
N GLU A 116 -10.42 -18.77 -0.75
CA GLU A 116 -10.63 -19.60 -1.94
C GLU A 116 -9.33 -20.31 -2.35
N VAL A 117 -8.25 -19.56 -2.56
CA VAL A 117 -6.93 -20.12 -2.95
C VAL A 117 -6.37 -21.04 -1.86
N GLY A 118 -6.54 -20.69 -0.59
CA GLY A 118 -6.12 -21.51 0.54
C GLY A 118 -6.86 -22.84 0.61
N GLN A 119 -8.18 -22.82 0.42
CA GLN A 119 -9.01 -24.03 0.38
C GLN A 119 -8.63 -24.93 -0.81
N GLU A 120 -8.42 -24.36 -2.00
CA GLU A 120 -7.96 -25.09 -3.18
C GLU A 120 -6.60 -25.76 -2.95
N ALA A 121 -5.70 -25.11 -2.21
CA ALA A 121 -4.39 -25.63 -1.86
C ALA A 121 -4.38 -26.58 -0.65
N GLY A 122 -5.51 -26.77 0.04
CA GLY A 122 -5.60 -27.59 1.25
C GLY A 122 -4.95 -26.98 2.49
N VAL A 123 -4.78 -25.65 2.53
CA VAL A 123 -4.25 -24.94 3.70
C VAL A 123 -5.34 -24.89 4.78
N PRO A 124 -5.03 -25.21 6.05
CA PRO A 124 -5.97 -25.09 7.17
C PRO A 124 -6.50 -23.66 7.36
N LEU A 125 -7.83 -23.51 7.46
CA LEU A 125 -8.49 -22.24 7.78
C LEU A 125 -9.00 -22.27 9.23
N LEU A 126 -8.60 -21.29 10.04
CA LEU A 126 -9.10 -21.08 11.40
C LEU A 126 -9.90 -19.78 11.48
N ALA A 127 -11.11 -19.85 12.03
CA ALA A 127 -11.88 -18.66 12.37
C ALA A 127 -11.45 -18.15 13.75
N ALA A 128 -10.68 -17.06 13.77
CA ALA A 128 -10.31 -16.37 14.99
C ALA A 128 -10.39 -14.85 14.77
N PRO A 129 -11.60 -14.27 14.83
CA PRO A 129 -11.84 -12.87 14.48
C PRO A 129 -10.94 -11.87 15.20
N PRO A 130 -10.72 -11.95 16.52
CA PRO A 130 -9.85 -11.03 17.23
C PRO A 130 -8.39 -11.09 16.74
N LEU A 131 -7.86 -12.30 16.53
CA LEU A 131 -6.49 -12.49 16.07
C LEU A 131 -6.31 -12.03 14.62
N ALA A 132 -7.29 -12.35 13.74
CA ALA A 132 -7.27 -11.91 12.35
C ALA A 132 -7.23 -10.38 12.25
N ARG A 133 -8.02 -9.66 13.07
CA ARG A 133 -7.98 -8.19 13.12
C ARG A 133 -6.62 -7.70 13.59
N ALA A 134 -6.11 -8.24 14.72
CA ALA A 134 -4.82 -7.83 15.26
C ALA A 134 -3.68 -8.03 14.24
N LEU A 135 -3.62 -9.18 13.59
CA LEU A 135 -2.62 -9.47 12.56
C LEU A 135 -2.76 -8.55 11.34
N TYR A 136 -3.99 -8.32 10.87
CA TYR A 136 -4.22 -7.48 9.70
C TYR A 136 -3.75 -6.03 9.92
N HIS A 137 -4.05 -5.46 11.08
CA HIS A 137 -3.74 -4.06 11.40
C HIS A 137 -2.32 -3.83 11.91
N HIS A 138 -1.73 -4.79 12.63
CA HIS A 138 -0.44 -4.58 13.32
C HIS A 138 0.75 -5.26 12.66
N VAL A 139 0.54 -6.14 11.68
CA VAL A 139 1.64 -6.88 11.02
C VAL A 139 1.61 -6.68 9.51
N ASP A 140 2.69 -6.13 8.97
CA ASP A 140 2.81 -5.91 7.53
C ASP A 140 3.06 -7.20 6.73
N LEU A 141 2.76 -7.13 5.43
CA LEU A 141 3.04 -8.21 4.50
C LEU A 141 4.55 -8.49 4.46
N ASP A 142 4.91 -9.78 4.38
CA ASP A 142 6.29 -10.28 4.40
C ASP A 142 7.07 -9.91 5.67
N ARG A 143 6.39 -9.60 6.78
CA ARG A 143 7.02 -9.35 8.09
C ARG A 143 6.70 -10.46 9.08
N GLU A 144 7.64 -10.63 10.01
CA GLU A 144 7.48 -11.51 11.17
C GLU A 144 6.46 -10.92 12.14
N ILE A 145 5.72 -11.80 12.79
CA ILE A 145 4.78 -11.38 13.84
C ILE A 145 5.55 -10.73 15.00
N PRO A 146 4.93 -9.82 15.75
CA PRO A 146 5.49 -9.22 16.96
C PRO A 146 5.38 -10.18 18.16
N LEU A 147 6.30 -10.04 19.13
CA LEU A 147 6.46 -10.94 20.28
C LEU A 147 5.17 -11.16 21.08
N ASN A 148 4.35 -10.11 21.18
CA ASN A 148 3.08 -10.11 21.90
C ASN A 148 1.98 -10.97 21.24
N LEU A 149 2.13 -11.35 19.98
CA LEU A 149 1.22 -12.30 19.30
C LEU A 149 1.78 -13.73 19.24
N TYR A 150 2.97 -14.00 19.80
CA TYR A 150 3.62 -15.30 19.65
C TYR A 150 2.81 -16.43 20.26
N THR A 151 2.29 -16.23 21.47
CA THR A 151 1.51 -17.27 22.17
C THR A 151 0.27 -17.65 21.35
N ALA A 152 -0.53 -16.66 20.95
CA ALA A 152 -1.73 -16.89 20.14
C ALA A 152 -1.39 -17.56 18.81
N VAL A 153 -0.34 -17.11 18.11
CA VAL A 153 0.04 -17.72 16.82
C VAL A 153 0.63 -19.13 16.99
N ALA A 154 1.38 -19.39 18.06
CA ALA A 154 1.93 -20.71 18.34
C ALA A 154 0.83 -21.75 18.56
N GLU A 155 -0.24 -21.39 19.27
CA GLU A 155 -1.41 -22.25 19.44
C GLU A 155 -2.10 -22.57 18.11
N VAL A 156 -2.25 -21.57 17.25
CA VAL A 156 -2.82 -21.73 15.90
C VAL A 156 -1.95 -22.62 15.02
N LEU A 157 -0.63 -22.43 15.01
CA LEU A 157 0.30 -23.28 14.26
C LEU A 157 0.31 -24.71 14.80
N ALA A 158 0.30 -24.89 16.12
CA ALA A 158 0.23 -26.22 16.73
C ALA A 158 -1.07 -26.94 16.33
N TRP A 159 -2.20 -26.24 16.26
CA TRP A 159 -3.44 -26.79 15.73
C TRP A 159 -3.32 -27.17 14.24
N ALA A 160 -2.78 -26.28 13.41
CA ALA A 160 -2.61 -26.53 11.97
C ALA A 160 -1.69 -27.73 11.68
N PHE A 161 -0.58 -27.86 12.41
CA PHE A 161 0.31 -29.01 12.29
C PHE A 161 -0.35 -30.31 12.73
N ARG A 162 -1.12 -30.31 13.84
CA ARG A 162 -1.89 -31.50 14.24
C ARG A 162 -2.92 -31.88 13.18
N LEU A 163 -3.61 -30.90 12.61
CA LEU A 163 -4.61 -31.14 11.56
C LEU A 163 -3.96 -31.76 10.30
N LYS A 164 -2.81 -31.24 9.90
CA LYS A 164 -2.01 -31.77 8.79
C LYS A 164 -1.55 -33.20 9.06
N HIS A 165 -1.10 -33.49 10.27
CA HIS A 165 -0.68 -34.83 10.70
C HIS A 165 -1.83 -35.83 10.63
N VAL A 166 -3.01 -35.47 11.17
CA VAL A 166 -4.23 -36.30 11.10
C VAL A 166 -4.66 -36.55 9.65
N SER A 167 -4.52 -35.57 8.77
CA SER A 167 -4.83 -35.73 7.35
C SER A 167 -3.90 -36.71 6.63
N LEU A 168 -2.67 -36.92 7.12
CA LEU A 168 -1.67 -37.79 6.49
C LEU A 168 -1.65 -39.20 7.09
N GLU A 169 -1.74 -39.31 8.41
CA GLU A 169 -1.54 -40.56 9.15
C GLU A 169 -2.83 -41.12 9.76
N GLY A 170 -3.93 -40.37 9.69
CA GLY A 170 -5.17 -40.66 10.40
C GLY A 170 -5.12 -40.25 11.87
N GLY A 171 -6.25 -40.37 12.58
CA GLY A 171 -6.37 -40.05 14.00
C GLY A 171 -7.54 -39.13 14.32
N ASP A 172 -7.60 -38.67 15.57
CA ASP A 172 -8.65 -37.77 16.04
C ASP A 172 -8.37 -36.32 15.64
N VAL A 173 -9.38 -35.64 15.10
CA VAL A 173 -9.29 -34.23 14.73
C VAL A 173 -9.01 -33.40 16.00
N PRO A 174 -7.96 -32.56 16.01
CA PRO A 174 -7.65 -31.76 17.19
C PRO A 174 -8.80 -30.78 17.47
N PRO A 175 -9.10 -30.50 18.75
CA PRO A 175 -10.08 -29.47 19.08
C PRO A 175 -9.61 -28.12 18.52
N THR A 176 -10.55 -27.37 17.96
CA THR A 176 -10.33 -26.00 17.51
C THR A 176 -9.96 -25.15 18.72
N PRO A 177 -8.85 -24.38 18.69
CA PRO A 177 -8.51 -23.46 19.77
C PRO A 177 -9.63 -22.43 19.96
N GLU A 178 -10.13 -22.36 21.18
CA GLU A 178 -11.08 -21.33 21.64
C GLU A 178 -10.31 -20.37 22.56
N ASP A 179 -10.66 -19.08 22.55
CA ASP A 179 -10.07 -18.03 23.40
C ASP A 179 -8.55 -17.82 23.30
N LEU A 180 -8.07 -17.52 22.08
CA LEU A 180 -6.67 -17.17 21.85
C LEU A 180 -6.25 -15.92 22.65
N PRO A 181 -5.15 -15.97 23.42
CA PRO A 181 -4.74 -14.87 24.28
C PRO A 181 -4.20 -13.70 23.45
N ILE A 182 -4.98 -12.63 23.34
CA ILE A 182 -4.57 -11.41 22.62
C ILE A 182 -4.41 -10.29 23.63
N PRO A 183 -3.20 -9.69 23.73
CA PRO A 183 -2.98 -8.58 24.64
C PRO A 183 -3.89 -7.38 24.32
N PRO A 184 -4.44 -6.68 25.34
CA PRO A 184 -5.37 -5.57 25.13
C PRO A 184 -4.82 -4.45 24.25
N GLU A 185 -3.49 -4.24 24.25
CA GLU A 185 -2.85 -3.20 23.43
C GLU A 185 -2.91 -3.45 21.92
N LEU A 186 -3.08 -4.71 21.50
CA LEU A 186 -3.27 -5.10 20.09
C LEU A 186 -4.72 -5.50 19.78
N ALA A 187 -5.60 -5.41 20.78
CA ALA A 187 -7.00 -5.73 20.59
C ALA A 187 -7.64 -4.64 19.73
N VAL A 188 -7.97 -5.00 18.49
CA VAL A 188 -8.76 -4.16 17.60
C VAL A 188 -10.24 -4.47 17.85
N PRO A 189 -11.05 -3.46 18.26
CA PRO A 189 -12.50 -3.62 18.40
C PRO A 189 -13.11 -4.22 17.12
N GLY A 190 -14.07 -5.12 17.26
CA GLY A 190 -14.84 -5.59 16.11
C GLY A 190 -15.82 -4.51 15.63
N ASP A 191 -16.17 -4.54 14.34
CA ASP A 191 -17.18 -3.64 13.76
C ASP A 191 -18.53 -3.72 14.51
N ASN A 192 -18.86 -4.88 15.09
CA ASN A 192 -20.06 -5.06 15.94
C ASN A 192 -19.93 -4.36 17.30
N ASP A 193 -18.72 -4.23 17.84
CA ASP A 193 -18.49 -3.59 19.14
C ASP A 193 -18.68 -2.07 19.06
N GLU A 194 -18.45 -1.45 17.91
CA GLU A 194 -18.71 -0.03 17.68
C GLU A 194 -20.22 0.27 17.61
N ALA A 195 -20.99 -0.61 16.94
CA ALA A 195 -22.44 -0.50 16.87
C ALA A 195 -23.08 -0.62 18.25
N ASP A 196 -22.61 -1.55 19.09
CA ASP A 196 -23.10 -1.74 20.45
C ASP A 196 -22.70 -0.59 21.38
N ARG A 197 -21.46 -0.06 21.28
CA ARG A 197 -21.04 1.13 22.03
C ARG A 197 -21.88 2.36 21.69
N HIS A 198 -22.20 2.55 20.39
CA HIS A 198 -23.05 3.64 19.93
C HIS A 198 -24.52 3.46 20.34
N ALA A 199 -24.99 2.22 20.49
CA ALA A 199 -26.32 1.93 21.01
C ALA A 199 -26.41 2.15 22.53
N SER A 200 -25.39 1.76 23.30
CA SER A 200 -25.33 1.99 24.75
C SER A 200 -25.20 3.47 25.11
N GLN A 201 -24.41 4.26 24.38
CA GLN A 201 -24.28 5.71 24.62
C GLN A 201 -25.57 6.48 24.28
N ARG A 202 -26.42 5.95 23.39
CA ARG A 202 -27.69 6.59 23.02
C ARG A 202 -28.81 6.34 24.05
N ASN A 203 -28.64 5.33 24.90
CA ASN A 203 -29.61 4.92 25.91
C ASN A 203 -29.21 5.33 27.33
N GLU A 204 -28.18 6.16 27.52
CA GLU A 204 -27.99 6.81 28.82
C GLU A 204 -29.17 7.74 29.09
N PRO A 205 -30.00 7.49 30.11
CA PRO A 205 -31.00 8.44 30.50
C PRO A 205 -30.25 9.68 30.94
N THR A 206 -30.59 10.83 30.36
CA THR A 206 -30.19 12.14 30.86
C THR A 206 -30.82 12.28 32.25
N GLY A 207 -30.18 11.65 33.24
CA GLY A 207 -30.61 11.57 34.61
C GLY A 207 -30.73 12.97 35.17
N GLY A 208 -31.93 13.29 35.64
CA GLY A 208 -32.33 14.61 36.07
C GLY A 208 -31.39 15.22 37.09
N ARG A 209 -31.08 16.49 36.88
CA ARG A 209 -30.78 17.39 37.98
C ARG A 209 -32.10 17.89 38.52
N GLU A 210 -32.53 17.30 39.63
CA GLU A 210 -33.38 17.97 40.63
C GLU A 210 -32.61 19.13 41.27
#